data_AF-A0AAD4CI04-F1
#
_entry.id   AF-A0AAD4CI04-F1
#
_cell.length_a   1.000
_cell.length_b   1.000
_cell.length_c   1.000
_cell.angle_alpha   90.00
_cell.angle_beta   90.00
_cell.angle_gamma   90.00
#
_symmetry.space_group_name_H-M   'P 1'
#
loop_
_entity.id
_entity.type
_entity.pdbx_description
1 polymer ?
#
loop_
_entity_poly.entity_id
_entity_poly.type
_entity_poly.pdbx_seq_one_letter_code
_entity_poly.pdbx_strand_id
1 'polypeptide(L)'
;MSTPKGPFHLVTVNTAPERAKRLIGRVAEALKDRYTIIHVDNCEKIEEVRPKVTEHMPEVLFSASMWTDEQAHEIHSIAREVKPDIKLHALPPGLQVERGPDAVVEYLCEKAQSASYITIPLTKLYIRDTSASYLGRSTRVTSAMPAKWRTKSGCLTCRIRRKKCDEESKTCRACRRNRLTCIWESDKVPSAGKSNALVSQKNSEAHIEIPSHHLTTFESPTSETLLAYFASVVLPQLLIPGTPSAFNDELLALGVQYPCVRDSFLACAAGFLSNCGQKVPVHAFKYYSNAVFSTRKMIEDSKLVGTEDWLFLLTVALCIFERIQSGPSSKAIAHLLGATRIVALQVRNAAKTNSASVTPIQQTCAAALLYHAATTAFLSPDIKWLPEYTSWEQVQRYIEGTNLPTFAMPPALCRLILEISRLARRTPLNQKESILASSLREQLRQWLPRQPHRDPGHNGNAAGKGAEQIQLAAELYALTADILLLKIIQPGLSAEDSRVQGRVKQVLSNLQSDVNGLFWNQHYSWPFAIIGCTVQRETEMLFLLGRLEKLWENSHWGDIKRTRNLLKNLYEDRKQNAQFASLKDLRSKNAQDPFNLLLNSDGLTIFSAG
;
A
#
# COMPACT_ATOMS: atom_id res chain seq x y z
N MET A 1 -7.00 -45.22 -3.30
CA MET A 1 -7.56 -43.97 -2.74
C MET A 1 -8.19 -44.31 -1.41
N SER A 2 -7.80 -43.64 -0.32
CA SER A 2 -8.34 -43.90 1.03
C SER A 2 -9.75 -43.33 1.16
N THR A 3 -10.65 -44.03 1.86
CA THR A 3 -11.99 -43.54 2.19
C THR A 3 -11.92 -42.26 3.03
N PRO A 4 -12.76 -41.24 2.75
CA PRO A 4 -12.85 -40.03 3.58
C PRO A 4 -13.20 -40.36 5.03
N LYS A 5 -12.60 -39.66 6.00
CA LYS A 5 -12.90 -39.84 7.43
C LYS A 5 -14.24 -39.18 7.80
N GLY A 6 -15.09 -39.84 8.58
CA GLY A 6 -16.37 -39.29 9.04
C GLY A 6 -17.49 -40.33 9.04
N PRO A 7 -18.77 -39.92 9.16
CA PRO A 7 -19.24 -38.53 9.15
C PRO A 7 -18.91 -37.77 10.45
N PHE A 8 -18.55 -36.49 10.31
CA PHE A 8 -18.41 -35.54 11.42
C PHE A 8 -19.61 -34.60 11.40
N HIS A 9 -20.40 -34.62 12.48
CA HIS A 9 -21.51 -33.70 12.66
C HIS A 9 -20.99 -32.37 13.19
N LEU A 10 -21.39 -31.30 12.52
CA LEU A 10 -20.92 -29.94 12.77
C LEU A 10 -22.09 -29.04 13.12
N VAL A 11 -22.00 -28.37 14.26
CA VAL A 11 -22.87 -27.25 14.64
C VAL A 11 -22.12 -25.93 14.49
N THR A 12 -22.79 -24.91 13.94
CA THR A 12 -22.23 -23.56 13.86
C THR A 12 -22.88 -22.62 14.87
N VAL A 13 -22.17 -21.60 15.35
CA VAL A 13 -22.74 -20.52 16.15
C VAL A 13 -22.56 -19.22 15.37
N ASN A 14 -23.63 -18.78 14.69
CA ASN A 14 -23.64 -17.67 13.76
C ASN A 14 -25.01 -17.02 13.72
N THR A 15 -25.09 -15.69 13.87
CA THR A 15 -26.38 -14.97 13.84
C THR A 15 -27.00 -14.87 12.44
N ALA A 16 -26.36 -15.45 11.41
CA ALA A 16 -26.84 -15.53 10.04
C ALA A 16 -26.83 -17.00 9.56
N PRO A 17 -27.90 -17.78 9.82
CA PRO A 17 -27.93 -19.23 9.59
C PRO A 17 -27.73 -19.61 8.11
N GLU A 18 -28.39 -18.91 7.20
CA GLU A 18 -28.25 -19.13 5.74
C GLU A 18 -26.81 -18.90 5.25
N ARG A 19 -26.11 -17.95 5.87
CA ARG A 19 -24.70 -17.67 5.57
C ARG A 19 -23.80 -18.77 6.11
N ALA A 20 -24.05 -19.26 7.31
CA ALA A 20 -23.31 -20.37 7.91
C ALA A 20 -23.46 -21.64 7.05
N LYS A 21 -24.68 -21.99 6.65
CA LYS A 21 -24.95 -23.16 5.80
C LYS A 21 -24.22 -23.12 4.46
N ARG A 22 -24.26 -21.98 3.75
CA ARG A 22 -23.51 -21.81 2.49
C ARG A 22 -22.00 -21.91 2.67
N LEU A 23 -21.48 -21.34 3.75
CA LEU A 23 -20.05 -21.33 4.03
C LEU A 23 -19.55 -22.73 4.39
N ILE A 24 -20.25 -23.45 5.26
CA ILE A 24 -19.92 -24.84 5.61
C ILE A 24 -20.09 -25.77 4.42
N GLY A 25 -21.11 -25.57 3.58
CA GLY A 25 -21.25 -26.33 2.33
C GLY A 25 -20.01 -26.23 1.43
N ARG A 26 -19.41 -25.04 1.33
CA ARG A 26 -18.16 -24.84 0.57
C ARG A 26 -16.96 -25.51 1.23
N VAL A 27 -16.88 -25.50 2.56
CA VAL A 27 -15.82 -26.19 3.31
C VAL A 27 -15.94 -27.71 3.16
N ALA A 28 -17.15 -28.25 3.27
CA ALA A 28 -17.43 -29.66 3.08
C ALA A 28 -17.09 -30.11 1.65
N GLU A 29 -17.45 -29.32 0.64
CA GLU A 29 -17.11 -29.61 -0.76
C GLU A 29 -15.60 -29.57 -1.01
N ALA A 30 -14.89 -28.57 -0.46
CA ALA A 30 -13.44 -28.45 -0.60
C ALA A 30 -12.67 -29.58 0.09
N LEU A 31 -13.27 -30.22 1.10
CA LEU A 31 -12.65 -31.27 1.91
C LEU A 31 -13.23 -32.67 1.66
N LYS A 32 -14.14 -32.83 0.68
CA LYS A 32 -14.90 -34.07 0.45
C LYS A 32 -14.04 -35.31 0.21
N ASP A 33 -12.86 -35.12 -0.38
CA ASP A 33 -11.91 -36.20 -0.67
C ASP A 33 -11.22 -36.72 0.61
N ARG A 34 -11.32 -35.98 1.72
CA ARG A 34 -10.64 -36.27 3.00
C ARG A 34 -11.59 -36.48 4.16
N TYR A 35 -12.70 -35.76 4.19
CA TYR A 35 -13.66 -35.76 5.29
C TYR A 35 -15.10 -35.76 4.81
N THR A 36 -15.95 -36.51 5.49
CA THR A 36 -17.42 -36.40 5.36
C THR A 36 -17.92 -35.48 6.47
N ILE A 37 -18.34 -34.26 6.13
CA ILE A 37 -18.82 -33.26 7.10
C ILE A 37 -20.33 -33.05 6.90
N ILE A 38 -21.10 -33.18 7.97
CA ILE A 38 -22.55 -32.98 7.97
C ILE A 38 -22.86 -31.76 8.84
N HIS A 39 -23.33 -30.67 8.22
CA HIS A 39 -23.82 -29.51 8.95
C HIS A 39 -25.22 -29.82 9.50
N VAL A 40 -25.32 -30.05 10.81
CA VAL A 40 -26.57 -30.50 11.43
C VAL A 40 -27.44 -29.36 11.93
N ASP A 41 -26.84 -28.28 12.45
CA ASP A 41 -27.61 -27.13 12.96
C ASP A 41 -26.75 -25.85 13.09
N ASN A 42 -27.41 -24.72 13.32
CA ASN A 42 -26.83 -23.42 13.61
C ASN A 42 -27.47 -22.77 14.84
N CYS A 43 -26.69 -22.38 15.84
CA CYS A 43 -27.10 -21.51 16.94
C CYS A 43 -27.03 -20.04 16.50
N GLU A 44 -28.14 -19.32 16.54
CA GLU A 44 -28.16 -17.87 16.27
C GLU A 44 -27.75 -17.03 17.48
N LYS A 45 -27.90 -17.59 18.68
CA LYS A 45 -27.56 -16.96 19.95
C LYS A 45 -26.76 -17.92 20.85
N ILE A 46 -26.02 -17.37 21.82
CA ILE A 46 -25.15 -18.16 22.72
C ILE A 46 -25.98 -19.11 23.58
N GLU A 47 -27.19 -18.70 23.97
CA GLU A 47 -28.10 -19.49 24.83
C GLU A 47 -28.59 -20.78 24.13
N GLU A 48 -28.55 -20.82 22.80
CA GLU A 48 -28.93 -21.99 21.99
C GLU A 48 -27.83 -23.06 21.94
N VAL A 49 -26.60 -22.74 22.34
CA VAL A 49 -25.46 -23.67 22.28
C VAL A 49 -25.69 -24.90 23.15
N ARG A 50 -26.12 -24.71 24.41
CA ARG A 50 -26.38 -25.84 25.32
C ARG A 50 -27.45 -26.80 24.78
N PRO A 51 -28.68 -26.35 24.45
CA PRO A 51 -29.72 -27.25 23.96
C PRO A 51 -29.32 -27.94 22.63
N LYS A 52 -28.73 -27.22 21.67
CA LYS A 52 -28.38 -27.80 20.36
C LYS A 52 -27.18 -28.75 20.42
N VAL A 53 -26.19 -28.49 21.27
CA VAL A 53 -25.09 -29.44 21.49
C VAL A 53 -25.58 -30.69 22.22
N THR A 54 -26.56 -30.55 23.13
CA THR A 54 -27.19 -31.68 23.82
C THR A 54 -28.02 -32.53 22.88
N GLU A 55 -28.76 -31.90 21.98
CA GLU A 55 -29.62 -32.57 20.99
C GLU A 55 -28.80 -33.30 19.91
N HIS A 56 -27.87 -32.59 19.27
CA HIS A 56 -27.16 -33.11 18.09
C HIS A 56 -25.86 -33.84 18.41
N MET A 57 -25.35 -33.71 19.64
CA MET A 57 -24.09 -34.29 20.11
C MET A 57 -22.93 -34.18 19.08
N PRO A 58 -22.65 -33.01 18.50
CA PRO A 58 -21.76 -32.89 17.34
C PRO A 58 -20.29 -33.19 17.68
N GLU A 59 -19.52 -33.66 16.69
CA GLU A 59 -18.07 -33.86 16.84
C GLU A 59 -17.31 -32.54 16.79
N VAL A 60 -17.85 -31.55 16.07
CA VAL A 60 -17.21 -30.26 15.82
C VAL A 60 -18.20 -29.12 16.06
N LEU A 61 -17.74 -28.04 16.67
CA LEU A 61 -18.49 -26.78 16.73
C LEU A 61 -17.63 -25.58 16.32
N PHE A 62 -18.19 -24.75 15.44
CA PHE A 62 -17.54 -23.54 14.92
C PHE A 62 -18.25 -22.27 15.38
N SER A 63 -17.54 -21.37 16.05
CA SER A 63 -18.02 -20.03 16.36
C SER A 63 -17.58 -19.03 15.28
N ALA A 64 -18.54 -18.25 14.78
CA ALA A 64 -18.32 -17.29 13.70
C ALA A 64 -17.47 -16.09 14.13
N SER A 65 -16.80 -15.42 13.19
CA SER A 65 -15.91 -14.28 13.45
C SER A 65 -16.60 -13.00 13.96
N MET A 66 -17.92 -13.04 14.16
CA MET A 66 -18.69 -11.91 14.68
C MET A 66 -18.82 -11.92 16.20
N TRP A 67 -18.51 -13.05 16.84
CA TRP A 67 -18.42 -13.14 18.29
C TRP A 67 -17.08 -12.56 18.76
N THR A 68 -17.10 -11.81 19.87
CA THR A 68 -15.85 -11.35 20.50
C THR A 68 -15.07 -12.54 21.06
N ASP A 69 -13.81 -12.32 21.43
CA ASP A 69 -12.98 -13.39 22.03
C ASP A 69 -13.60 -13.91 23.33
N GLU A 70 -14.21 -13.03 24.14
CA GLU A 70 -14.93 -13.41 25.36
C GLU A 70 -16.16 -14.26 25.06
N GLN A 71 -16.96 -13.86 24.06
CA GLN A 71 -18.16 -14.60 23.66
C GLN A 71 -17.82 -15.95 23.03
N ALA A 72 -16.77 -16.02 22.21
CA ALA A 72 -16.27 -17.28 21.67
C ALA A 72 -15.78 -18.22 22.78
N HIS A 73 -15.14 -17.67 23.82
CA HIS A 73 -14.74 -18.44 24.99
C HIS A 73 -15.94 -18.99 25.76
N GLU A 74 -16.97 -18.18 25.97
CA GLU A 74 -18.24 -18.59 26.60
C GLU A 74 -18.93 -19.72 25.82
N ILE A 75 -19.09 -19.56 24.49
CA ILE A 75 -19.64 -20.57 23.59
C ILE A 75 -18.88 -21.90 23.73
N HIS A 76 -17.55 -21.83 23.74
CA HIS A 76 -16.68 -23.01 23.87
C HIS A 76 -16.79 -23.67 25.26
N SER A 77 -16.93 -22.88 26.33
CA SER A 77 -17.13 -23.39 27.69
C SER A 77 -18.46 -24.17 27.76
N ILE A 78 -19.54 -23.56 27.29
CA ILE A 78 -20.88 -24.18 27.29
C ILE A 78 -20.85 -25.51 26.51
N ALA A 79 -20.22 -25.53 25.34
CA ALA A 79 -20.13 -26.74 24.52
C ALA A 79 -19.33 -27.87 25.19
N ARG A 80 -18.21 -27.56 25.87
CA ARG A 80 -17.40 -28.56 26.59
C ARG A 80 -18.09 -29.11 27.83
N GLU A 81 -18.90 -28.30 28.52
CA GLU A 81 -19.69 -28.78 29.66
C GLU A 81 -20.69 -29.87 29.25
N VAL A 82 -21.21 -29.79 28.02
CA VAL A 82 -22.15 -30.79 27.47
C VAL A 82 -21.41 -31.99 26.89
N LYS A 83 -20.38 -31.76 26.06
CA LYS A 83 -19.58 -32.82 25.43
C LYS A 83 -18.09 -32.50 25.62
N PRO A 84 -17.42 -33.08 26.62
CA PRO A 84 -16.02 -32.74 26.94
C PRO A 84 -15.03 -32.91 25.78
N ASP A 85 -15.27 -33.90 24.92
CA ASP A 85 -14.39 -34.26 23.80
C ASP A 85 -14.71 -33.52 22.48
N ILE A 86 -15.66 -32.56 22.50
CA ILE A 86 -16.03 -31.79 21.30
C ILE A 86 -14.85 -30.97 20.76
N LYS A 87 -14.65 -31.00 19.44
CA LYS A 87 -13.64 -30.16 18.78
C LYS A 87 -14.19 -28.77 18.52
N LEU A 88 -13.50 -27.76 19.04
CA LEU A 88 -13.96 -26.37 19.02
C LEU A 88 -13.02 -25.50 18.21
N HIS A 89 -13.60 -24.61 17.41
CA HIS A 89 -12.84 -23.65 16.64
C HIS A 89 -13.56 -22.31 16.55
N ALA A 90 -12.86 -21.25 16.96
CA ALA A 90 -13.32 -19.88 16.78
C ALA A 90 -12.63 -19.29 15.56
N LEU A 91 -13.43 -18.74 14.65
CA LEU A 91 -12.88 -17.92 13.57
C LEU A 91 -12.35 -16.62 14.16
N PRO A 92 -11.14 -16.15 13.76
CA PRO A 92 -10.58 -14.90 14.24
C PRO A 92 -11.58 -13.75 14.11
N PRO A 93 -11.77 -12.90 15.15
CA PRO A 93 -12.73 -11.81 15.11
C PRO A 93 -12.53 -10.92 13.88
N GLY A 94 -13.63 -10.56 13.21
CA GLY A 94 -13.59 -9.71 12.03
C GLY A 94 -13.11 -10.39 10.74
N LEU A 95 -12.58 -11.62 10.76
CA LEU A 95 -11.99 -12.30 9.58
C LEU A 95 -12.89 -12.24 8.34
N GLN A 96 -14.18 -12.55 8.50
CA GLN A 96 -15.10 -12.55 7.36
C GLN A 96 -15.51 -11.14 6.90
N VAL A 97 -15.48 -10.16 7.81
CA VAL A 97 -15.78 -8.74 7.50
C VAL A 97 -14.58 -8.12 6.78
N GLU A 98 -13.37 -8.45 7.18
CA GLU A 98 -12.12 -7.89 6.65
C GLU A 98 -11.66 -8.57 5.35
N ARG A 99 -11.84 -9.89 5.23
CA ARG A 99 -11.27 -10.70 4.14
C ARG A 99 -12.32 -11.50 3.34
N GLY A 100 -13.60 -11.37 3.68
CA GLY A 100 -14.70 -12.00 2.96
C GLY A 100 -14.91 -13.50 3.27
N PRO A 101 -15.94 -14.13 2.67
CA PRO A 101 -16.28 -15.53 2.93
C PRO A 101 -15.24 -16.53 2.42
N ASP A 102 -14.51 -16.18 1.35
CA ASP A 102 -13.51 -17.07 0.73
C ASP A 102 -12.30 -17.26 1.65
N ALA A 103 -11.87 -16.20 2.34
CA ALA A 103 -10.79 -16.27 3.32
C ALA A 103 -11.14 -17.16 4.53
N VAL A 104 -12.42 -17.26 4.88
CA VAL A 104 -12.86 -18.17 5.94
C VAL A 104 -12.78 -19.62 5.47
N VAL A 105 -13.17 -19.91 4.23
CA VAL A 105 -13.05 -21.26 3.65
C VAL A 105 -11.57 -21.67 3.53
N GLU A 106 -10.72 -20.78 3.01
CA GLU A 106 -9.27 -20.98 2.91
C GLU A 106 -8.65 -21.24 4.29
N TYR A 107 -8.95 -20.39 5.27
CA TYR A 107 -8.48 -20.55 6.65
C TYR A 107 -8.90 -21.89 7.27
N LEU A 108 -10.18 -22.28 7.12
CA LEU A 108 -10.68 -23.56 7.63
C LEU A 108 -10.03 -24.75 6.90
N CYS A 109 -9.78 -24.65 5.59
CA CYS A 109 -9.09 -25.69 4.83
C CYS A 109 -7.62 -25.83 5.25
N GLU A 110 -6.90 -24.72 5.42
CA GLU A 110 -5.51 -24.71 5.92
C GLU A 110 -5.41 -25.30 7.34
N LYS A 111 -6.35 -24.96 8.23
CA LYS A 111 -6.42 -25.52 9.58
C LYS A 111 -6.77 -27.01 9.58
N ALA A 112 -7.63 -27.46 8.65
CA ALA A 112 -7.93 -28.88 8.46
C ALA A 112 -6.74 -29.67 7.85
N GLN A 113 -5.87 -29.01 7.08
CA GLN A 113 -4.67 -29.61 6.48
C GLN A 113 -3.50 -29.72 7.46
N SER A 114 -3.38 -28.80 8.41
CA SER A 114 -2.31 -28.75 9.43
C SER A 114 -2.55 -29.64 10.66
N ALA A 115 -3.63 -30.42 10.68
CA ALA A 115 -4.04 -31.20 11.85
C ALA A 115 -3.24 -32.50 12.06
N SER A 116 -2.05 -32.37 12.65
CA SER A 116 -1.55 -33.27 13.71
C SER A 116 -1.67 -32.66 15.12
N TYR A 117 -2.33 -31.50 15.27
CA TYR A 117 -2.64 -30.90 16.57
C TYR A 117 -4.04 -30.27 16.56
N ILE A 118 -5.04 -30.99 17.10
CA ILE A 118 -6.30 -30.38 17.58
C ILE A 118 -6.32 -30.50 19.10
N THR A 119 -5.54 -29.64 19.75
CA THR A 119 -5.69 -29.17 21.14
C THR A 119 -4.73 -28.00 21.35
N ILE A 120 -5.25 -26.77 21.47
CA ILE A 120 -4.55 -25.68 22.16
C ILE A 120 -5.39 -25.36 23.40
N PRO A 121 -4.90 -25.64 24.63
CA PRO A 121 -5.46 -25.03 25.83
C PRO A 121 -5.01 -23.57 25.89
N LEU A 122 -5.99 -22.66 25.97
CA LEU A 122 -5.79 -21.24 26.30
C LEU A 122 -5.46 -21.11 27.80
N THR A 123 -4.26 -21.52 28.22
CA THR A 123 -3.71 -21.20 29.55
C THR A 123 -2.20 -21.14 29.50
N LYS A 124 -1.64 -20.01 29.02
CA LYS A 124 -0.32 -19.48 29.45
C LYS A 124 -0.07 -18.11 28.81
N LEU A 125 -0.68 -17.09 29.39
CA LEU A 125 -0.18 -15.71 29.42
C LEU A 125 -0.67 -15.11 30.74
N TYR A 126 -0.16 -15.66 31.85
CA TYR A 126 -0.30 -15.03 33.16
C TYR A 126 0.65 -13.83 33.21
N ILE A 127 0.05 -12.65 33.26
CA ILE A 127 0.65 -11.46 33.86
C ILE A 127 0.89 -11.80 35.34
N ARG A 128 2.13 -11.65 35.80
CA ARG A 128 2.45 -11.71 37.22
C ARG A 128 1.79 -10.53 37.93
N ASP A 129 0.78 -10.82 38.73
CA ASP A 129 0.38 -10.01 39.85
C ASP A 129 1.51 -9.94 40.88
N THR A 130 1.85 -8.72 41.29
CA THR A 130 2.36 -8.47 42.64
C THR A 130 1.57 -7.31 43.19
N SER A 131 0.48 -7.63 43.88
CA SER A 131 -0.12 -6.79 44.90
C SER A 131 0.59 -7.08 46.23
N ALA A 132 1.25 -6.06 46.78
CA ALA A 132 1.70 -6.06 48.17
C ALA A 132 1.36 -4.69 48.78
N SER A 133 0.35 -4.74 49.65
CA SER A 133 0.16 -3.96 50.88
C SER A 133 0.46 -2.46 50.85
N TYR A 134 -0.56 -1.62 51.01
CA TYR A 134 -0.47 -0.50 51.96
C TYR A 134 -1.83 -0.21 52.61
N LEU A 135 -1.80 -0.27 53.94
CA LEU A 135 -2.84 0.14 54.88
C LEU A 135 -3.18 1.63 54.72
N GLY A 136 -4.43 1.96 55.06
CA GLY A 136 -5.10 3.21 54.72
C GLY A 136 -4.51 4.52 55.29
N ARG A 137 -4.90 5.62 54.66
CA ARG A 137 -5.24 6.86 55.37
C ARG A 137 -6.20 7.75 54.58
N SER A 138 -7.08 8.35 55.37
CA SER A 138 -8.17 9.28 55.12
C SER A 138 -7.89 10.49 54.21
N THR A 139 -8.94 10.85 53.44
CA THR A 139 -9.40 12.19 53.03
C THR A 139 -8.50 13.10 52.16
N ARG A 140 -8.99 13.41 50.94
CA ARG A 140 -9.69 14.68 50.63
C ARG A 140 -10.32 14.61 49.23
N VAL A 141 -11.63 14.82 49.18
CA VAL A 141 -12.41 15.03 47.96
C VAL A 141 -12.07 16.42 47.43
N THR A 142 -11.50 16.50 46.23
CA THR A 142 -11.54 17.72 45.40
C THR A 142 -12.23 17.36 44.10
N SER A 143 -13.32 18.06 43.80
CA SER A 143 -14.19 17.83 42.64
C SER A 143 -13.41 17.83 41.33
N ALA A 144 -13.49 16.71 40.59
CA ALA A 144 -13.04 16.67 39.22
C ALA A 144 -14.07 17.40 38.34
N MET A 145 -13.69 18.56 37.81
CA MET A 145 -14.43 19.19 36.72
C MET A 145 -14.39 18.29 35.46
N PRO A 146 -15.47 18.24 34.66
CA PRO A 146 -15.54 17.39 33.48
C PRO A 146 -14.48 17.76 32.44
N ALA A 147 -13.91 16.72 31.81
CA ALA A 147 -12.90 16.82 30.76
C ALA A 147 -13.38 17.71 29.60
N LYS A 148 -12.94 18.98 29.59
CA LYS A 148 -13.25 19.94 28.54
C LYS A 148 -12.38 19.64 27.30
N TRP A 149 -13.04 19.07 26.29
CA TRP A 149 -12.80 19.12 24.84
C TRP A 149 -11.39 19.47 24.32
N ARG A 150 -10.84 18.53 23.53
CA ARG A 150 -9.56 18.59 22.79
C ARG A 150 -9.48 19.84 21.90
N THR A 151 -8.45 20.68 22.04
CA THR A 151 -8.25 21.81 21.13
C THR A 151 -7.76 21.31 19.76
N LYS A 152 -8.46 21.71 18.67
CA LYS A 152 -8.06 21.44 17.27
C LYS A 152 -6.89 22.32 16.80
N SER A 153 -6.44 23.26 17.63
CA SER A 153 -5.47 24.32 17.31
C SER A 153 -4.06 24.09 17.85
N GLY A 154 -3.79 22.98 18.54
CA GLY A 154 -2.44 22.66 19.01
C GLY A 154 -1.44 22.31 17.91
N CYS A 155 -0.13 22.49 18.16
CA CYS A 155 0.92 22.00 17.26
C CYS A 155 0.80 20.48 17.02
N LEU A 156 1.22 20.03 15.85
CA LEU A 156 1.15 18.62 15.43
C LEU A 156 1.87 17.72 16.45
N THR A 157 3.03 18.15 16.94
CA THR A 157 3.85 17.42 17.92
C THR A 157 3.08 17.12 19.22
N CYS A 158 2.28 18.07 19.72
CA CYS A 158 1.49 17.89 20.95
C CYS A 158 0.22 17.06 20.69
N ARG A 159 -0.45 17.29 19.55
CA ARG A 159 -1.65 16.53 19.14
C ARG A 159 -1.34 15.05 18.99
N ILE A 160 -0.27 14.70 18.28
CA ILE A 160 0.18 13.31 18.05
C ILE A 160 0.51 12.62 19.37
N ARG A 161 1.21 13.31 20.27
CA ARG A 161 1.59 12.79 21.60
C ARG A 161 0.43 12.76 22.60
N ARG A 162 -0.78 13.16 22.20
CA ARG A 162 -1.97 13.29 23.06
C ARG A 162 -1.70 14.16 24.29
N LYS A 163 -0.93 15.24 24.13
CA LYS A 163 -0.60 16.23 25.18
C LYS A 163 -1.25 17.58 24.86
N LYS A 164 -1.66 18.31 25.90
CA LYS A 164 -2.24 19.66 25.76
C LYS A 164 -1.19 20.62 25.23
N CYS A 165 -1.49 21.28 24.11
CA CYS A 165 -0.66 22.33 23.55
C CYS A 165 -1.05 23.67 24.18
N ASP A 166 -0.07 24.48 24.52
CA ASP A 166 -0.22 25.85 25.04
C ASP A 166 -0.34 26.90 23.92
N GLU A 167 -0.17 26.48 22.67
CA GLU A 167 -0.40 27.25 21.45
C GLU A 167 0.49 28.51 21.26
N GLU A 168 1.60 28.58 21.99
CA GLU A 168 2.63 29.63 21.87
C GLU A 168 3.31 29.56 20.47
N SER A 169 3.31 30.70 19.73
CA SER A 169 3.85 30.79 18.36
C SER A 169 5.36 30.48 18.30
N LYS A 170 5.82 29.94 17.16
CA LYS A 170 7.17 29.36 16.89
C LYS A 170 7.50 28.06 17.62
N THR A 171 7.37 27.97 18.94
CA THR A 171 7.63 26.73 19.70
C THR A 171 6.80 26.71 20.97
N CYS A 172 5.82 25.82 21.05
CA CYS A 172 4.99 25.68 22.25
C CYS A 172 5.82 25.21 23.45
N ARG A 173 5.45 25.65 24.66
CA ARG A 173 6.11 25.35 25.94
C ARG A 173 6.24 23.85 26.19
N ALA A 174 5.25 23.06 25.80
CA ALA A 174 5.31 21.61 25.91
C ALA A 174 6.43 21.02 25.05
N CYS A 175 6.60 21.48 23.81
CA CYS A 175 7.70 21.07 22.94
C CYS A 175 9.05 21.61 23.44
N ARG A 176 9.10 22.88 23.88
CA ARG A 176 10.30 23.51 24.45
C ARG A 176 10.83 22.74 25.65
N ARG A 177 9.96 22.42 26.63
CA ARG A 177 10.34 21.70 27.85
C ARG A 177 10.82 20.28 27.58
N ASN A 178 10.26 19.60 26.58
CA ASN A 178 10.62 18.22 26.24
C ASN A 178 11.70 18.14 25.15
N ARG A 179 12.29 19.26 24.72
CA ARG A 179 13.27 19.35 23.62
C ARG A 179 12.77 18.67 22.34
N LEU A 180 11.50 18.89 22.00
CA LEU A 180 10.86 18.34 20.81
C LEU A 180 10.78 19.38 19.71
N THR A 181 10.90 18.95 18.46
CA THR A 181 10.64 19.82 17.31
C THR A 181 9.15 20.19 17.30
N CYS A 182 8.86 21.49 17.38
CA CYS A 182 7.49 21.99 17.39
C CYS A 182 7.03 22.26 15.96
N ILE A 183 6.13 21.43 15.45
CA ILE A 183 5.66 21.50 14.06
C ILE A 183 4.25 22.12 14.06
N TRP A 184 4.11 23.24 13.37
CA TRP A 184 2.86 23.94 13.14
C TRP A 184 2.43 23.75 11.69
N GLU A 185 1.14 23.49 11.45
CA GLU A 185 0.56 23.64 10.11
C GLU A 185 0.68 25.14 9.77
N SER A 186 1.49 25.51 8.78
CA SER A 186 1.70 26.91 8.39
C SER A 186 0.37 27.63 8.13
N ASP A 187 0.33 28.93 8.41
CA ASP A 187 -0.84 29.78 8.58
C ASP A 187 -2.03 29.51 7.63
N LYS A 188 -3.20 29.28 8.24
CA LYS A 188 -4.47 29.01 7.55
C LYS A 188 -5.02 30.28 6.89
N VAL A 189 -5.32 30.20 5.60
CA VAL A 189 -6.43 30.95 4.99
C VAL A 189 -7.74 30.19 5.32
N PRO A 190 -8.89 30.87 5.55
CA PRO A 190 -10.08 30.27 6.16
C PRO A 190 -10.68 29.12 5.36
N SER A 191 -11.33 28.20 6.10
CA SER A 191 -11.94 26.97 5.60
C SER A 191 -12.94 27.19 4.46
N ALA A 192 -12.56 26.74 3.26
CA ALA A 192 -13.50 26.22 2.28
C ALA A 192 -13.66 24.71 2.49
N GLY A 193 -14.85 24.18 2.20
CA GLY A 193 -15.30 22.84 2.57
C GLY A 193 -14.37 21.71 2.13
N LYS A 194 -14.60 20.52 2.70
CA LYS A 194 -13.94 19.26 2.33
C LYS A 194 -14.15 18.96 0.84
N SER A 195 -13.31 19.52 -0.01
CA SER A 195 -13.17 19.16 -1.40
C SER A 195 -12.01 18.17 -1.50
N ASN A 196 -12.28 16.99 -2.07
CA ASN A 196 -11.23 16.12 -2.54
C ASN A 196 -10.34 16.95 -3.47
N ALA A 197 -9.02 16.96 -3.24
CA ALA A 197 -8.05 17.69 -4.06
C ALA A 197 -8.07 17.25 -5.55
N LEU A 198 -8.76 16.15 -5.87
CA LEU A 198 -9.02 15.65 -7.22
C LEU A 198 -10.17 16.35 -7.96
N VAL A 199 -10.97 17.19 -7.30
CA VAL A 199 -12.17 17.83 -7.89
C VAL A 199 -11.97 19.33 -8.18
N SER A 200 -10.79 19.89 -7.91
CA SER A 200 -10.53 21.33 -8.11
C SER A 200 -9.87 21.69 -9.46
N GLN A 201 -10.02 20.85 -10.49
CA GLN A 201 -10.03 21.37 -11.86
C GLN A 201 -11.43 21.97 -12.09
N LYS A 202 -11.47 23.28 -12.31
CA LYS A 202 -12.67 24.07 -12.50
C LYS A 202 -13.68 23.32 -13.37
N ASN A 203 -14.93 23.24 -12.89
CA ASN A 203 -16.12 23.17 -13.74
C ASN A 203 -16.05 24.31 -14.75
N SER A 204 -15.43 24.06 -15.89
CA SER A 204 -15.97 24.55 -17.14
C SER A 204 -16.92 23.46 -17.56
N GLU A 205 -18.20 23.82 -17.74
CA GLU A 205 -19.18 23.00 -18.43
C GLU A 205 -18.70 22.77 -19.88
N ALA A 206 -17.68 21.93 -20.04
CA ALA A 206 -17.36 21.31 -21.30
C ALA A 206 -18.24 20.06 -21.34
N HIS A 207 -19.37 20.16 -22.04
CA HIS A 207 -20.05 18.99 -22.54
C HIS A 207 -19.01 18.11 -23.24
N ILE A 208 -18.65 16.98 -22.62
CA ILE A 208 -17.95 15.91 -23.31
C ILE A 208 -19.00 15.33 -24.24
N GLU A 209 -19.06 15.85 -25.47
CA GLU A 209 -19.75 15.16 -26.56
C GLU A 209 -18.96 13.90 -26.87
N ILE A 210 -19.23 12.83 -26.12
CA ILE A 210 -18.92 11.48 -26.55
C ILE A 210 -19.78 11.26 -27.80
N PRO A 211 -19.21 10.97 -28.98
CA PRO A 211 -20.01 10.68 -30.17
C PRO A 211 -20.98 9.56 -29.84
N SER A 212 -22.27 9.88 -29.84
CA SER A 212 -23.40 9.04 -29.41
C SER A 212 -23.59 7.77 -30.23
N HIS A 213 -22.72 7.52 -31.21
CA HIS A 213 -22.77 6.37 -32.11
C HIS A 213 -21.89 5.17 -31.69
N HIS A 214 -21.14 5.24 -30.58
CA HIS A 214 -20.31 4.11 -30.09
C HIS A 214 -20.67 3.58 -28.68
N LEU A 215 -21.69 4.16 -28.03
CA LEU A 215 -22.14 3.80 -26.67
C LEU A 215 -22.98 2.52 -26.59
N THR A 216 -23.26 1.84 -27.71
CA THR A 216 -24.01 0.57 -27.73
C THR A 216 -23.20 -0.64 -27.24
N THR A 217 -21.97 -0.44 -26.75
CA THR A 217 -21.01 -1.51 -26.39
C THR A 217 -20.99 -1.85 -24.88
N PHE A 218 -21.72 -1.11 -24.03
CA PHE A 218 -21.73 -1.34 -22.58
C PHE A 218 -22.95 -2.15 -22.16
N GLU A 219 -22.71 -3.33 -21.60
CA GLU A 219 -23.76 -4.28 -21.18
C GLU A 219 -24.53 -3.81 -19.92
N SER A 220 -24.11 -2.73 -19.23
CA SER A 220 -24.71 -2.27 -17.98
C SER A 220 -24.42 -0.78 -17.68
N PRO A 221 -25.40 -0.01 -17.14
CA PRO A 221 -25.21 1.36 -16.65
C PRO A 221 -24.10 1.51 -15.59
N THR A 222 -23.81 0.44 -14.85
CA THR A 222 -22.71 0.40 -13.89
C THR A 222 -21.34 0.49 -14.57
N SER A 223 -21.19 -0.14 -15.74
CA SER A 223 -19.93 -0.15 -16.49
C SER A 223 -19.60 1.23 -17.08
N GLU A 224 -20.60 1.97 -17.53
CA GLU A 224 -20.44 3.34 -18.03
C GLU A 224 -19.97 4.28 -16.92
N THR A 225 -20.59 4.20 -15.75
CA THR A 225 -20.20 5.00 -14.57
C THR A 225 -18.77 4.69 -14.13
N LEU A 226 -18.40 3.41 -14.12
CA LEU A 226 -17.04 2.97 -13.79
C LEU A 226 -16.01 3.43 -14.82
N LEU A 227 -16.34 3.43 -16.12
CA LEU A 227 -15.43 3.92 -17.15
C LEU A 227 -15.25 5.44 -17.08
N ALA A 228 -16.32 6.19 -16.82
CA ALA A 228 -16.24 7.64 -16.58
C ALA A 228 -15.37 7.95 -15.34
N TYR A 229 -15.52 7.18 -14.27
CA TYR A 229 -14.66 7.27 -13.09
C TYR A 229 -13.20 6.90 -13.42
N PHE A 230 -12.98 5.86 -14.22
CA PHE A 230 -11.65 5.49 -14.68
C PHE A 230 -10.98 6.65 -15.42
N ALA A 231 -11.65 7.20 -16.43
CA ALA A 231 -11.15 8.29 -17.26
C ALA A 231 -10.75 9.52 -16.44
N SER A 232 -11.60 9.92 -15.48
CA SER A 232 -11.42 11.14 -14.70
C SER A 232 -10.45 10.99 -13.52
N VAL A 233 -10.43 9.83 -12.86
CA VAL A 233 -9.71 9.65 -11.60
C VAL A 233 -8.54 8.68 -11.71
N VAL A 234 -8.69 7.58 -12.44
CA VAL A 234 -7.71 6.48 -12.42
C VAL A 234 -6.67 6.61 -13.51
N LEU A 235 -7.09 6.95 -14.73
CA LEU A 235 -6.25 7.10 -15.91
C LEU A 235 -5.08 8.09 -15.70
N PRO A 236 -5.28 9.27 -15.08
CA PRO A 236 -4.15 10.16 -14.76
C PRO A 236 -3.09 9.53 -13.85
N GLN A 237 -3.43 8.45 -13.13
CA GLN A 237 -2.52 7.74 -12.22
C GLN A 237 -1.79 6.56 -12.86
N LEU A 238 -2.23 6.14 -14.06
CA LEU A 238 -1.48 5.25 -14.97
C LEU A 238 -0.27 5.97 -15.58
N LEU A 239 -0.34 7.29 -15.63
CA LEU A 239 0.60 8.12 -16.36
C LEU A 239 1.52 8.85 -15.39
N ILE A 240 2.66 9.31 -15.90
CA ILE A 240 3.53 10.19 -15.12
C ILE A 240 2.78 11.50 -14.91
N PRO A 241 2.69 12.02 -13.67
CA PRO A 241 2.08 13.32 -13.45
C PRO A 241 2.71 14.39 -14.35
N GLY A 242 1.87 15.11 -15.10
CA GLY A 242 2.29 16.05 -16.15
C GLY A 242 2.23 15.50 -17.59
N THR A 243 1.79 14.26 -17.79
CA THR A 243 1.48 13.72 -19.11
C THR A 243 0.34 14.52 -19.76
N PRO A 244 0.47 14.96 -21.03
CA PRO A 244 -0.59 15.71 -21.72
C PRO A 244 -1.94 14.96 -21.77
N SER A 245 -3.05 15.69 -21.64
CA SER A 245 -4.40 15.08 -21.64
C SER A 245 -4.82 14.50 -22.98
N ALA A 246 -4.20 14.89 -24.09
CA ALA A 246 -4.48 14.38 -25.44
C ALA A 246 -4.29 12.85 -25.55
N PHE A 247 -3.48 12.25 -24.66
CA PHE A 247 -3.29 10.81 -24.59
C PHE A 247 -4.47 10.08 -23.95
N ASN A 248 -5.29 10.77 -23.16
CA ASN A 248 -6.38 10.11 -22.45
C ASN A 248 -7.42 9.53 -23.42
N ASP A 249 -7.76 10.28 -24.47
CA ASP A 249 -8.77 9.86 -25.45
C ASP A 249 -8.30 8.64 -26.25
N GLU A 250 -7.02 8.61 -26.64
CA GLU A 250 -6.42 7.47 -27.34
C GLU A 250 -6.41 6.20 -26.47
N LEU A 251 -6.05 6.33 -25.18
CA LEU A 251 -6.04 5.22 -24.24
C LEU A 251 -7.46 4.71 -23.94
N LEU A 252 -8.45 5.61 -23.85
CA LEU A 252 -9.85 5.25 -23.66
C LEU A 252 -10.44 4.56 -24.89
N ALA A 253 -10.05 4.98 -26.10
CA ALA A 253 -10.47 4.33 -27.35
C ALA A 253 -10.05 2.84 -27.38
N LEU A 254 -8.87 2.50 -26.86
CA LEU A 254 -8.45 1.10 -26.72
C LEU A 254 -9.34 0.32 -25.75
N GLY A 255 -9.83 0.95 -24.68
CA GLY A 255 -10.81 0.36 -23.76
C GLY A 255 -12.19 0.17 -24.39
N VAL A 256 -12.56 0.96 -25.40
CA VAL A 256 -13.79 0.74 -26.16
C VAL A 256 -13.60 -0.42 -27.15
N GLN A 257 -12.45 -0.45 -27.83
CA GLN A 257 -12.15 -1.42 -28.89
C GLN A 257 -11.90 -2.85 -28.37
N TYR A 258 -11.20 -3.00 -27.24
CA TYR A 258 -10.78 -4.30 -26.73
C TYR A 258 -11.45 -4.64 -25.39
N PRO A 259 -12.33 -5.66 -25.32
CA PRO A 259 -13.04 -6.02 -24.09
C PRO A 259 -12.13 -6.33 -22.89
N CYS A 260 -10.98 -6.98 -23.12
CA CYS A 260 -10.02 -7.27 -22.05
C CYS A 260 -9.38 -6.00 -21.47
N VAL A 261 -9.12 -4.99 -22.30
CA VAL A 261 -8.63 -3.67 -21.87
C VAL A 261 -9.72 -2.97 -21.06
N ARG A 262 -10.96 -2.97 -21.55
CA ARG A 262 -12.12 -2.45 -20.83
C ARG A 262 -12.24 -3.04 -19.44
N ASP A 263 -12.20 -4.36 -19.34
CA ASP A 263 -12.27 -5.09 -18.08
C ASP A 263 -11.15 -4.64 -17.12
N SER A 264 -9.92 -4.44 -17.61
CA SER A 264 -8.84 -3.92 -16.76
C SER A 264 -9.11 -2.50 -16.23
N PHE A 265 -9.74 -1.63 -17.03
CA PHE A 265 -10.11 -0.28 -16.61
C PHE A 265 -11.21 -0.29 -15.55
N LEU A 266 -12.25 -1.10 -15.80
CA LEU A 266 -13.37 -1.28 -14.86
C LEU A 266 -12.89 -1.92 -13.55
N ALA A 267 -11.93 -2.86 -13.62
CA ALA A 267 -11.31 -3.45 -12.44
C ALA A 267 -10.61 -2.38 -11.58
N CYS A 268 -9.79 -1.51 -12.20
CA CYS A 268 -9.12 -0.43 -11.49
C CYS A 268 -10.10 0.58 -10.89
N ALA A 269 -11.11 1.02 -11.65
CA ALA A 269 -12.16 1.92 -11.16
C ALA A 269 -12.91 1.34 -9.96
N ALA A 270 -13.39 0.10 -10.08
CA ALA A 270 -14.09 -0.58 -9.00
C ALA A 270 -13.19 -0.78 -7.77
N GLY A 271 -11.90 -1.10 -7.97
CA GLY A 271 -10.91 -1.22 -6.91
C GLY A 271 -10.70 0.08 -6.13
N PHE A 272 -10.54 1.21 -6.82
CA PHE A 272 -10.42 2.52 -6.18
C PHE A 272 -11.67 2.90 -5.39
N LEU A 273 -12.86 2.76 -5.98
CA LEU A 273 -14.12 3.07 -5.31
C LEU A 273 -14.34 2.24 -4.05
N SER A 274 -13.97 0.95 -4.10
CA SER A 274 -14.03 0.06 -2.94
C SER A 274 -13.13 0.54 -1.79
N ASN A 275 -11.96 1.10 -2.08
CA ASN A 275 -11.08 1.63 -1.02
C ASN A 275 -11.58 2.97 -0.44
N CYS A 276 -12.37 3.74 -1.20
CA CYS A 276 -12.99 4.99 -0.74
C CYS A 276 -14.23 4.80 0.16
N GLY A 277 -14.57 3.55 0.53
CA GLY A 277 -15.72 3.25 1.39
C GLY A 277 -17.08 3.36 0.70
N GLN A 278 -17.13 3.54 -0.62
CA GLN A 278 -18.38 3.43 -1.39
C GLN A 278 -18.75 1.95 -1.56
N LYS A 279 -20.03 1.61 -1.38
CA LYS A 279 -20.56 0.27 -1.71
C LYS A 279 -20.57 0.09 -3.23
N VAL A 280 -19.45 -0.38 -3.79
CA VAL A 280 -19.45 -1.19 -5.01
C VAL A 280 -18.53 -2.40 -4.79
N PRO A 281 -19.02 -3.49 -4.16
CA PRO A 281 -18.24 -4.70 -3.94
C PRO A 281 -18.63 -5.84 -4.90
N VAL A 282 -17.72 -6.80 -5.09
CA VAL A 282 -17.77 -8.06 -5.90
C VAL A 282 -17.26 -7.97 -7.35
N HIS A 283 -17.38 -6.84 -8.05
CA HIS A 283 -17.06 -6.80 -9.50
C HIS A 283 -15.57 -6.55 -9.85
N ALA A 284 -14.78 -5.93 -8.97
CA ALA A 284 -13.39 -5.55 -9.28
C ALA A 284 -12.52 -6.77 -9.65
N PHE A 285 -12.56 -7.82 -8.83
CA PHE A 285 -11.88 -9.08 -9.11
C PHE A 285 -12.50 -9.87 -10.27
N LYS A 286 -13.81 -9.73 -10.52
CA LYS A 286 -14.46 -10.33 -11.70
C LYS A 286 -13.88 -9.73 -12.98
N TYR A 287 -13.86 -8.40 -13.10
CA TYR A 287 -13.28 -7.71 -14.25
C TYR A 287 -11.78 -8.03 -14.40
N TYR A 288 -11.02 -7.99 -13.30
CA TYR A 288 -9.61 -8.39 -13.31
C TYR A 288 -9.42 -9.83 -13.84
N SER A 289 -10.21 -10.78 -13.32
CA SER A 289 -10.13 -12.19 -13.72
C SER A 289 -10.53 -12.38 -15.18
N ASN A 290 -11.55 -11.67 -15.66
CA ASN A 290 -11.97 -11.70 -17.06
C ASN A 290 -10.88 -11.15 -18.00
N ALA A 291 -10.23 -10.05 -17.63
CA ALA A 291 -9.13 -9.47 -18.39
C ALA A 291 -7.95 -10.45 -18.51
N VAL A 292 -7.54 -11.07 -17.39
CA VAL A 292 -6.48 -12.08 -17.36
C VAL A 292 -6.87 -13.34 -18.15
N PHE A 293 -8.09 -13.84 -17.95
CA PHE A 293 -8.59 -15.03 -18.64
C PHE A 293 -8.65 -14.83 -20.16
N SER A 294 -9.20 -13.69 -20.62
CA SER A 294 -9.30 -13.37 -22.03
C SER A 294 -7.92 -13.26 -22.68
N THR A 295 -6.98 -12.59 -22.00
CA THR A 295 -5.59 -12.48 -22.46
C THR A 295 -4.94 -13.86 -22.57
N ARG A 296 -5.10 -14.70 -21.54
CA ARG A 296 -4.58 -16.07 -21.53
C ARG A 296 -5.13 -16.89 -22.70
N LYS A 297 -6.44 -16.82 -22.94
CA LYS A 297 -7.08 -17.50 -24.06
C LYS A 297 -6.53 -17.01 -25.41
N MET A 298 -6.29 -15.71 -25.58
CA MET A 298 -5.69 -15.17 -26.80
C MET A 298 -4.24 -15.66 -27.00
N ILE A 299 -3.48 -15.86 -25.92
CA ILE A 299 -2.14 -16.48 -25.97
C ILE A 299 -2.24 -17.95 -26.38
N GLU A 300 -3.12 -18.73 -25.74
CA GLU A 300 -3.34 -20.16 -26.01
C GLU A 300 -3.80 -20.39 -27.46
N ASP A 301 -4.69 -19.53 -27.96
CA ASP A 301 -5.17 -19.53 -29.35
C ASP A 301 -4.14 -18.98 -30.36
N SER A 302 -2.94 -18.58 -29.93
CA SER A 302 -1.89 -17.95 -30.77
C SER A 302 -2.38 -16.71 -31.54
N LYS A 303 -3.28 -15.93 -30.95
CA LYS A 303 -3.84 -14.70 -31.53
C LYS A 303 -3.02 -13.44 -31.25
N LEU A 304 -1.99 -13.56 -30.40
CA LEU A 304 -1.13 -12.44 -30.01
C LEU A 304 0.27 -12.59 -30.59
N VAL A 305 0.80 -11.47 -31.10
CA VAL A 305 2.20 -11.31 -31.48
C VAL A 305 3.04 -10.92 -30.25
N GLY A 306 2.44 -10.23 -29.28
CA GLY A 306 3.11 -9.77 -28.05
C GLY A 306 3.75 -8.39 -28.18
N THR A 307 3.47 -7.65 -29.26
CA THR A 307 3.97 -6.29 -29.53
C THR A 307 2.86 -5.25 -29.58
N GLU A 308 1.61 -5.63 -29.33
CA GLU A 308 0.44 -4.78 -29.45
C GLU A 308 0.39 -3.72 -28.34
N ASP A 309 0.12 -2.45 -28.70
CA ASP A 309 0.07 -1.34 -27.74
C ASP A 309 -1.07 -1.53 -26.70
N TRP A 310 -2.20 -2.07 -27.13
CA TRP A 310 -3.33 -2.37 -26.23
C TRP A 310 -2.97 -3.46 -25.20
N LEU A 311 -2.10 -4.41 -25.54
CA LEU A 311 -1.66 -5.48 -24.65
C LEU A 311 -0.72 -4.91 -23.57
N PHE A 312 0.14 -3.96 -23.95
CA PHE A 312 0.94 -3.22 -23.00
C PHE A 312 0.06 -2.45 -22.01
N LEU A 313 -0.90 -1.66 -22.51
CA LEU A 313 -1.78 -0.84 -21.68
C LEU A 313 -2.59 -1.70 -20.70
N LEU A 314 -3.15 -2.80 -21.20
CA LEU A 314 -3.79 -3.84 -20.39
C LEU A 314 -2.88 -4.30 -19.25
N THR A 315 -1.64 -4.65 -19.56
CA THR A 315 -0.70 -5.18 -18.57
C THR A 315 -0.33 -4.13 -17.51
N VAL A 316 -0.18 -2.85 -17.89
CA VAL A 316 0.04 -1.75 -16.93
C VAL A 316 -1.20 -1.49 -16.07
N ALA A 317 -2.40 -1.55 -16.64
CA ALA A 317 -3.64 -1.43 -15.88
C ALA A 317 -3.76 -2.55 -14.83
N LEU A 318 -3.43 -3.80 -15.19
CA LEU A 318 -3.40 -4.93 -14.24
C LEU A 318 -2.33 -4.75 -13.15
N CYS A 319 -1.17 -4.18 -13.48
CA CYS A 319 -0.16 -3.79 -12.49
C CYS A 319 -0.74 -2.82 -11.46
N ILE A 320 -1.46 -1.79 -11.92
CA ILE A 320 -2.08 -0.80 -11.03
C ILE A 320 -3.19 -1.41 -10.18
N PHE A 321 -4.02 -2.26 -10.77
CA PHE A 321 -5.03 -2.99 -10.01
C PHE A 321 -4.42 -3.68 -8.78
N GLU A 322 -3.30 -4.39 -8.95
CA GLU A 322 -2.56 -5.05 -7.87
C GLU A 322 -1.95 -4.07 -6.86
N ARG A 323 -1.57 -2.86 -7.28
CA ARG A 323 -0.98 -1.82 -6.42
C ARG A 323 -2.03 -1.10 -5.57
N ILE A 324 -3.24 -0.92 -6.10
CA ILE A 324 -4.37 -0.31 -5.39
C ILE A 324 -4.84 -1.20 -4.22
N GLN A 325 -4.70 -2.52 -4.36
CA GLN A 325 -5.15 -3.45 -3.31
C GLN A 325 -4.51 -3.13 -1.97
N SER A 326 -5.33 -3.01 -0.92
CA SER A 326 -4.89 -2.58 0.41
C SER A 326 -4.34 -3.73 1.29
N GLY A 327 -4.10 -4.88 0.66
CA GLY A 327 -3.53 -6.07 1.29
C GLY A 327 -2.04 -5.93 1.62
N PRO A 328 -1.50 -6.86 2.43
CA PRO A 328 -0.14 -6.80 2.95
C PRO A 328 0.93 -6.95 1.85
N SER A 329 0.60 -7.64 0.76
CA SER A 329 1.47 -7.81 -0.40
C SER A 329 0.78 -7.34 -1.68
N SER A 330 1.57 -7.13 -2.73
CA SER A 330 1.10 -6.76 -4.06
C SER A 330 1.75 -7.65 -5.11
N LYS A 331 0.98 -8.16 -6.07
CA LYS A 331 1.51 -8.99 -7.17
C LYS A 331 1.86 -8.17 -8.42
N ALA A 332 1.96 -6.84 -8.28
CA ALA A 332 2.19 -5.93 -9.41
C ALA A 332 3.47 -6.24 -10.20
N ILE A 333 4.48 -6.83 -9.55
CA ILE A 333 5.76 -7.16 -10.17
C ILE A 333 5.61 -8.18 -11.32
N ALA A 334 4.64 -9.10 -11.24
CA ALA A 334 4.38 -10.07 -12.29
C ALA A 334 3.88 -9.38 -13.58
N HIS A 335 3.00 -8.40 -13.42
CA HIS A 335 2.51 -7.57 -14.54
C HIS A 335 3.59 -6.65 -15.07
N LEU A 336 4.40 -6.02 -14.21
CA LEU A 336 5.56 -5.23 -14.65
C LEU A 336 6.56 -6.07 -15.46
N LEU A 337 6.78 -7.32 -15.07
CA LEU A 337 7.62 -8.24 -15.83
C LEU A 337 7.01 -8.55 -17.21
N GLY A 338 5.69 -8.79 -17.28
CA GLY A 338 4.96 -8.94 -18.53
C GLY A 338 5.11 -7.71 -19.44
N ALA A 339 4.86 -6.52 -18.90
CA ALA A 339 4.98 -5.25 -19.63
C ALA A 339 6.42 -5.01 -20.12
N THR A 340 7.43 -5.35 -19.30
CA THR A 340 8.84 -5.26 -19.71
C THR A 340 9.16 -6.19 -20.87
N ARG A 341 8.61 -7.41 -20.88
CA ARG A 341 8.79 -8.36 -21.99
C ARG A 341 8.10 -7.89 -23.27
N ILE A 342 6.91 -7.32 -23.18
CA ILE A 342 6.20 -6.72 -24.32
C ILE A 342 7.05 -5.60 -24.94
N VAL A 343 7.55 -4.66 -24.14
CA VAL A 343 8.42 -3.58 -24.63
C VAL A 343 9.71 -4.13 -25.25
N ALA A 344 10.32 -5.14 -24.64
CA ALA A 344 11.51 -5.78 -25.20
C ALA A 344 11.24 -6.43 -26.57
N LEU A 345 10.05 -7.00 -26.79
CA LEU A 345 9.63 -7.52 -28.09
C LEU A 345 9.38 -6.39 -29.09
N GLN A 346 8.70 -5.31 -28.69
CA GLN A 346 8.46 -4.13 -29.53
C GLN A 346 9.77 -3.52 -30.04
N VAL A 347 10.73 -3.33 -29.14
CA VAL A 347 12.08 -2.83 -29.44
C VAL A 347 12.80 -3.73 -30.43
N ARG A 348 12.80 -5.05 -30.19
CA ARG A 348 13.44 -6.03 -31.09
C ARG A 348 12.78 -6.04 -32.46
N ASN A 349 11.46 -5.89 -32.52
CA ASN A 349 10.72 -5.85 -33.78
C ASN A 349 11.05 -4.58 -34.57
N ALA A 350 11.04 -3.41 -33.92
CA ALA A 350 11.41 -2.14 -34.54
C ALA A 350 12.84 -2.16 -35.11
N ALA A 351 13.79 -2.79 -34.39
CA ALA A 351 15.15 -2.98 -34.86
C ALA A 351 15.24 -3.88 -36.11
N LYS A 352 14.35 -4.87 -36.26
CA LYS A 352 14.29 -5.73 -37.46
C LYS A 352 13.64 -5.04 -38.65
N THR A 353 12.62 -4.22 -38.42
CA THR A 353 11.84 -3.58 -39.49
C THR A 353 12.44 -2.26 -39.97
N ASN A 354 13.57 -1.80 -39.38
CA ASN A 354 14.14 -0.46 -39.61
C ASN A 354 13.09 0.67 -39.46
N SER A 355 12.08 0.45 -38.61
CA SER A 355 11.03 1.44 -38.35
C SER A 355 11.61 2.62 -37.58
N ALA A 356 11.69 3.79 -38.20
CA ALA A 356 12.29 4.99 -37.62
C ALA A 356 11.36 5.78 -36.69
N SER A 357 10.04 5.62 -36.79
CA SER A 357 9.09 6.42 -36.02
C SER A 357 8.53 5.67 -34.81
N VAL A 358 8.87 6.14 -33.60
CA VAL A 358 8.19 5.73 -32.37
C VAL A 358 6.86 6.48 -32.27
N THR A 359 5.76 5.77 -32.01
CA THR A 359 4.45 6.41 -31.87
C THR A 359 4.33 7.11 -30.50
N PRO A 360 3.55 8.20 -30.39
CA PRO A 360 3.34 8.88 -29.11
C PRO A 360 2.78 7.96 -27.99
N ILE A 361 1.93 6.99 -28.35
CA ILE A 361 1.44 5.98 -27.41
C ILE A 361 2.57 5.07 -26.91
N GLN A 362 3.48 4.62 -27.78
CA GLN A 362 4.65 3.83 -27.39
C GLN A 362 5.58 4.60 -26.47
N GLN A 363 5.75 5.91 -26.70
CA GLN A 363 6.55 6.76 -25.81
C GLN A 363 5.94 6.87 -24.41
N THR A 364 4.62 7.14 -24.37
CA THR A 364 3.85 7.22 -23.12
C THR A 364 3.90 5.89 -22.36
N CYS A 365 3.79 4.77 -23.08
CA CYS A 365 3.88 3.43 -22.53
C CYS A 365 5.27 3.16 -21.91
N ALA A 366 6.36 3.45 -22.64
CA ALA A 366 7.72 3.27 -22.13
C ALA A 366 7.98 4.13 -20.88
N ALA A 367 7.51 5.37 -20.88
CA ALA A 367 7.59 6.27 -19.74
C ALA A 367 6.80 5.73 -18.53
N ALA A 368 5.56 5.30 -18.73
CA ALA A 368 4.72 4.71 -17.68
C ALA A 368 5.34 3.44 -17.08
N LEU A 369 5.95 2.58 -17.92
CA LEU A 369 6.63 1.37 -17.45
C LEU A 369 7.77 1.70 -16.47
N LEU A 370 8.66 2.62 -16.84
CA LEU A 370 9.77 3.02 -15.97
C LEU A 370 9.27 3.67 -14.69
N TYR A 371 8.26 4.50 -14.81
CA TYR A 371 7.63 5.16 -13.69
C TYR A 371 7.05 4.14 -12.69
N HIS A 372 6.30 3.14 -13.16
CA HIS A 372 5.77 2.10 -12.29
C HIS A 372 6.86 1.17 -11.76
N ALA A 373 7.86 0.81 -12.56
CA ALA A 373 9.00 0.00 -12.12
C ALA A 373 9.79 0.70 -11.01
N ALA A 374 10.10 1.99 -11.16
CA ALA A 374 10.82 2.80 -10.16
C ALA A 374 10.04 2.94 -8.85
N THR A 375 8.73 3.18 -8.93
CA THR A 375 7.89 3.35 -7.73
C THR A 375 7.58 2.05 -7.00
N THR A 376 7.55 0.91 -7.70
CA THR A 376 7.33 -0.42 -7.10
C THR A 376 8.64 -1.09 -6.64
N ALA A 377 9.78 -0.68 -7.21
CA ALA A 377 11.11 -1.24 -7.01
C ALA A 377 11.40 -1.66 -5.56
N PHE A 378 11.19 -0.76 -4.61
CA PHE A 378 11.67 -0.92 -3.24
C PHE A 378 10.72 -1.73 -2.35
N LEU A 379 9.42 -1.73 -2.65
CA LEU A 379 8.42 -2.50 -1.89
C LEU A 379 8.32 -3.96 -2.34
N SER A 380 8.96 -4.34 -3.45
CA SER A 380 8.88 -5.71 -3.98
C SER A 380 10.21 -6.45 -3.83
N PRO A 381 10.27 -7.60 -3.13
CA PRO A 381 11.50 -8.42 -3.05
C PRO A 381 11.92 -8.98 -4.42
N ASP A 382 11.01 -8.94 -5.39
CA ASP A 382 11.13 -9.56 -6.70
C ASP A 382 11.69 -8.62 -7.80
N ILE A 383 12.28 -7.47 -7.45
CA ILE A 383 12.87 -6.55 -8.44
C ILE A 383 13.94 -7.22 -9.32
N LYS A 384 14.61 -8.25 -8.79
CA LYS A 384 15.65 -9.01 -9.49
C LYS A 384 15.13 -9.74 -10.73
N TRP A 385 13.84 -9.99 -10.79
CA TRP A 385 13.18 -10.67 -11.91
C TRP A 385 12.85 -9.72 -13.06
N LEU A 386 12.81 -8.40 -12.82
CA LEU A 386 12.72 -7.43 -13.91
C LEU A 386 14.02 -7.49 -14.70
N PRO A 387 13.97 -7.78 -16.03
CA PRO A 387 15.15 -7.83 -16.86
C PRO A 387 16.07 -6.64 -16.61
N GLU A 388 17.38 -6.89 -16.48
CA GLU A 388 18.36 -5.85 -16.74
C GLU A 388 18.02 -5.33 -18.13
N TYR A 389 17.55 -4.08 -18.21
CA TYR A 389 16.89 -3.58 -19.42
C TYR A 389 17.78 -3.89 -20.61
N THR A 390 17.28 -4.73 -21.54
CA THR A 390 17.93 -5.07 -22.80
C THR A 390 18.33 -3.76 -23.47
N SER A 391 19.61 -3.41 -23.34
CA SER A 391 20.24 -2.12 -23.63
C SER A 391 19.32 -0.92 -23.39
N TRP A 392 19.46 -0.24 -22.25
CA TRP A 392 18.82 1.05 -22.00
C TRP A 392 18.81 2.00 -23.21
N GLU A 393 19.87 1.98 -24.03
CA GLU A 393 19.98 2.69 -25.31
C GLU A 393 18.78 2.48 -26.26
N GLN A 394 18.23 1.27 -26.32
CA GLN A 394 17.09 0.95 -27.15
C GLN A 394 15.78 1.51 -26.57
N VAL A 395 15.59 1.46 -25.25
CA VAL A 395 14.41 2.04 -24.57
C VAL A 395 14.50 3.56 -24.50
N GLN A 396 15.70 4.12 -24.46
CA GLN A 396 15.95 5.55 -24.49
C GLN A 396 15.37 6.19 -25.76
N ARG A 397 15.47 5.52 -26.92
CA ARG A 397 14.83 5.97 -28.17
C ARG A 397 13.32 6.15 -28.06
N TYR A 398 12.65 5.34 -27.22
CA TYR A 398 11.21 5.45 -26.98
C TYR A 398 10.86 6.58 -26.01
N ILE A 399 11.86 7.21 -25.40
CA ILE A 399 11.68 8.19 -24.33
C ILE A 399 12.33 9.53 -24.71
N GLU A 400 13.18 9.55 -25.73
CA GLU A 400 13.70 10.76 -26.36
C GLU A 400 12.55 11.70 -26.74
N GLY A 401 12.63 12.96 -26.30
CA GLY A 401 11.56 13.96 -26.43
C GLY A 401 10.53 13.99 -25.30
N THR A 402 10.44 12.95 -24.45
CA THR A 402 9.58 12.93 -23.25
C THR A 402 10.24 13.54 -22.00
N ASN A 403 11.43 14.14 -22.10
CA ASN A 403 12.04 14.91 -21.02
C ASN A 403 11.46 16.32 -20.94
N LEU A 404 10.13 16.42 -20.89
CA LEU A 404 9.45 17.70 -20.76
C LEU A 404 9.58 18.20 -19.31
N PRO A 405 9.74 19.52 -19.10
CA PRO A 405 9.77 20.13 -17.75
C PRO A 405 8.49 19.89 -16.94
N THR A 406 7.47 19.31 -17.56
CA THR A 406 6.14 19.06 -16.99
C THR A 406 6.07 17.75 -16.19
N PHE A 407 7.02 16.82 -16.33
CA PHE A 407 6.96 15.53 -15.63
C PHE A 407 7.51 15.60 -14.20
N ALA A 408 6.69 15.19 -13.22
CA ALA A 408 7.10 15.17 -11.80
C ALA A 408 8.25 14.22 -11.50
N MET A 409 8.32 13.10 -12.23
CA MET A 409 9.45 12.19 -12.18
C MET A 409 9.83 11.82 -13.62
N PRO A 410 10.78 12.56 -14.23
CA PRO A 410 11.18 12.29 -15.60
C PRO A 410 11.65 10.84 -15.78
N PRO A 411 11.41 10.21 -16.94
CA PRO A 411 11.83 8.83 -17.20
C PRO A 411 13.33 8.57 -16.92
N ALA A 412 14.20 9.57 -17.20
CA ALA A 412 15.61 9.50 -16.87
C ALA A 412 15.87 9.34 -15.36
N LEU A 413 15.12 10.06 -14.51
CA LEU A 413 15.18 9.91 -13.06
C LEU A 413 14.60 8.56 -12.63
N CYS A 414 13.47 8.12 -13.20
CA CYS A 414 12.89 6.80 -12.94
C CYS A 414 13.92 5.67 -13.12
N ARG A 415 14.69 5.73 -14.21
CA ARG A 415 15.77 4.78 -14.47
C ARG A 415 16.83 4.81 -13.37
N LEU A 416 17.30 6.00 -12.98
CA LEU A 416 18.30 6.11 -11.91
C LEU A 416 17.77 5.48 -10.62
N ILE A 417 16.53 5.76 -10.24
CA ILE A 417 15.88 5.15 -9.06
C ILE A 417 15.86 3.62 -9.15
N LEU A 418 15.50 3.08 -10.32
CA LEU A 418 15.44 1.64 -10.55
C LEU A 418 16.84 0.99 -10.43
N GLU A 419 17.85 1.55 -11.07
CA GLU A 419 19.23 1.05 -11.02
C GLU A 419 19.85 1.15 -9.62
N ILE A 420 19.62 2.26 -8.92
CA ILE A 420 20.06 2.43 -7.53
C ILE A 420 19.38 1.38 -6.63
N SER A 421 18.08 1.12 -6.83
CA SER A 421 17.34 0.09 -6.08
C SER A 421 17.88 -1.32 -6.33
N ARG A 422 18.35 -1.61 -7.55
CA ARG A 422 19.00 -2.88 -7.89
C ARG A 422 20.37 -3.01 -7.24
N LEU A 423 21.20 -1.97 -7.32
CA LEU A 423 22.53 -1.96 -6.68
C LEU A 423 22.45 -2.12 -5.16
N ALA A 424 21.42 -1.55 -4.52
CA ALA A 424 21.19 -1.74 -3.09
C ALA A 424 21.18 -3.22 -2.69
N ARG A 425 20.54 -4.08 -3.50
CA ARG A 425 20.42 -5.54 -3.24
C ARG A 425 21.66 -6.35 -3.60
N ARG A 426 22.64 -5.73 -4.24
CA ARG A 426 23.90 -6.35 -4.68
C ARG A 426 25.09 -5.92 -3.83
N THR A 427 24.84 -5.23 -2.71
CA THR A 427 25.91 -4.71 -1.86
C THR A 427 26.44 -5.82 -0.94
N PRO A 428 27.78 -6.00 -0.76
CA PRO A 428 28.88 -5.15 -1.25
C PRO A 428 29.13 -5.26 -2.76
N LEU A 429 29.45 -4.12 -3.38
CA LEU A 429 29.61 -4.00 -4.83
C LEU A 429 30.94 -4.57 -5.34
N ASN A 430 30.93 -5.15 -6.54
CA ASN A 430 32.15 -5.42 -7.30
C ASN A 430 32.72 -4.16 -8.00
N GLN A 431 33.87 -4.29 -8.67
CA GLN A 431 34.53 -3.15 -9.34
C GLN A 431 33.66 -2.50 -10.42
N LYS A 432 32.98 -3.29 -11.26
CA LYS A 432 32.10 -2.75 -12.32
C LYS A 432 30.90 -2.03 -11.72
N GLU A 433 30.31 -2.61 -10.67
CA GLU A 433 29.18 -2.02 -9.96
C GLU A 433 29.56 -0.73 -9.23
N SER A 434 30.78 -0.63 -8.71
CA SER A 434 31.29 0.59 -8.06
C SER A 434 31.49 1.74 -9.05
N ILE A 435 31.97 1.43 -10.26
CA ILE A 435 32.04 2.39 -11.37
C ILE A 435 30.63 2.83 -11.76
N LEU A 436 29.68 1.90 -11.87
CA LEU A 436 28.28 2.20 -12.15
C LEU A 436 27.66 3.09 -11.07
N ALA A 437 27.84 2.77 -9.78
CA ALA A 437 27.32 3.57 -8.67
C ALA A 437 27.85 5.01 -8.71
N SER A 438 29.13 5.19 -9.05
CA SER A 438 29.74 6.52 -9.22
C SER A 438 29.13 7.27 -10.41
N SER A 439 28.92 6.60 -11.53
CA SER A 439 28.27 7.17 -12.71
C SER A 439 26.81 7.58 -12.45
N LEU A 440 26.04 6.73 -11.76
CA LEU A 440 24.66 7.02 -11.37
C LEU A 440 24.59 8.25 -10.46
N ARG A 441 25.53 8.37 -9.52
CA ARG A 441 25.61 9.53 -8.62
C ARG A 441 25.93 10.82 -9.36
N GLU A 442 26.81 10.79 -10.37
CA GLU A 442 27.09 11.95 -11.22
C GLU A 442 25.84 12.40 -11.98
N GLN A 443 25.16 11.45 -12.63
CA GLN A 443 23.96 11.72 -13.41
C GLN A 443 22.82 12.28 -12.55
N LEU A 444 22.72 11.85 -11.29
CA LEU A 444 21.72 12.31 -10.34
C LEU A 444 21.86 13.79 -9.95
N ARG A 445 23.07 14.36 -10.05
CA ARG A 445 23.38 15.73 -9.57
C ARG A 445 22.49 16.81 -10.16
N GLN A 446 22.05 16.65 -11.41
CA GLN A 446 21.20 17.63 -12.09
C GLN A 446 19.84 17.84 -11.41
N TRP A 447 19.33 16.84 -10.68
CA TRP A 447 18.06 16.91 -9.93
C TRP A 447 18.24 17.23 -8.44
N LEU A 448 19.49 17.34 -7.95
CA LEU A 448 19.74 17.75 -6.58
C LEU A 448 19.59 19.27 -6.43
N PRO A 449 19.01 19.75 -5.32
CA PRO A 449 18.85 21.19 -5.08
C PRO A 449 20.22 21.87 -4.97
N ARG A 450 20.41 22.96 -5.73
CA ARG A 450 21.65 23.74 -5.74
C ARG A 450 21.87 24.56 -4.46
N GLN A 451 20.80 24.91 -3.75
CA GLN A 451 20.86 25.64 -2.47
C GLN A 451 19.89 25.04 -1.43
N PRO A 452 20.25 25.05 -0.13
CA PRO A 452 19.50 24.40 0.94
C PRO A 452 18.25 25.17 1.43
N HIS A 453 17.98 26.38 0.95
CA HIS A 453 16.85 27.20 1.38
C HIS A 453 16.21 27.94 0.20
N ARG A 454 14.90 27.72 -0.04
CA ARG A 454 14.05 28.65 -0.77
C ARG A 454 13.26 29.46 0.26
N ASP A 455 13.31 30.78 0.17
CA ASP A 455 12.47 31.65 1.00
C ASP A 455 10.99 31.46 0.63
N PRO A 456 10.07 31.24 1.58
CA PRO A 456 8.66 30.93 1.31
C PRO A 456 7.81 32.09 0.73
N GLY A 457 8.44 33.15 0.21
CA GLY A 457 7.79 34.46 0.02
C GLY A 457 7.37 34.84 -1.40
N HIS A 458 7.64 34.04 -2.43
CA HIS A 458 7.29 34.44 -3.81
C HIS A 458 5.88 33.98 -4.20
N ASN A 459 4.95 34.94 -4.25
CA ASN A 459 3.63 34.79 -4.84
C ASN A 459 3.75 34.54 -6.36
N GLY A 460 4.05 33.30 -6.74
CA GLY A 460 4.01 32.86 -8.12
C GLY A 460 2.57 32.67 -8.63
N ASN A 461 2.34 33.03 -9.90
CA ASN A 461 1.11 32.73 -10.63
C ASN A 461 0.75 31.22 -10.56
N ALA A 462 -0.52 30.87 -10.77
CA ALA A 462 -1.01 29.48 -10.67
C ALA A 462 -0.22 28.46 -11.52
N ALA A 463 0.27 28.86 -12.69
CA ALA A 463 1.15 28.04 -13.54
C ALA A 463 2.55 27.80 -12.92
N GLY A 464 3.08 28.77 -12.16
CA GLY A 464 4.34 28.64 -11.42
C GLY A 464 4.23 27.69 -10.23
N LYS A 465 3.07 27.62 -9.56
CA LYS A 465 2.83 26.69 -8.45
C LYS A 465 2.86 25.22 -8.89
N GLY A 466 2.37 24.91 -10.09
CA GLY A 466 2.41 23.55 -10.64
C GLY A 466 3.84 23.08 -10.94
N ALA A 467 4.62 23.91 -11.64
CA ALA A 467 6.03 23.65 -11.96
C ALA A 467 6.90 23.51 -10.71
N GLU A 468 6.63 24.31 -9.68
CA GLU A 468 7.33 24.22 -8.39
C GLU A 468 7.06 22.88 -7.68
N GLN A 469 5.82 22.40 -7.67
CA GLN A 469 5.48 21.12 -7.05
C GLN A 469 6.09 19.92 -7.79
N ILE A 470 6.13 19.97 -9.14
CA ILE A 470 6.82 19.00 -10.00
C ILE A 470 8.30 18.90 -9.61
N GLN A 471 8.95 20.06 -9.49
CA GLN A 471 10.35 20.13 -9.09
C GLN A 471 10.59 19.55 -7.70
N LEU A 472 9.73 19.88 -6.71
CA LEU A 472 9.86 19.34 -5.35
C LEU A 472 9.74 17.81 -5.30
N ALA A 473 8.91 17.21 -6.16
CA ALA A 473 8.78 15.75 -6.26
C ALA A 473 10.06 15.11 -6.82
N ALA A 474 10.61 15.67 -7.90
CA ALA A 474 11.88 15.21 -8.47
C ALA A 474 13.03 15.36 -7.48
N GLU A 475 13.11 16.48 -6.78
CA GLU A 475 14.12 16.74 -5.74
C GLU A 475 14.00 15.75 -4.59
N LEU A 476 12.79 15.41 -4.14
CA LEU A 476 12.59 14.42 -3.09
C LEU A 476 13.19 13.06 -3.48
N TYR A 477 12.91 12.60 -4.69
CA TYR A 477 13.48 11.36 -5.22
C TYR A 477 15.00 11.44 -5.35
N ALA A 478 15.52 12.55 -5.88
CA ALA A 478 16.95 12.73 -6.04
C ALA A 478 17.70 12.75 -4.70
N LEU A 479 17.17 13.46 -3.71
CA LEU A 479 17.75 13.52 -2.36
C LEU A 479 17.77 12.15 -1.69
N THR A 480 16.67 11.41 -1.78
CA THR A 480 16.57 10.06 -1.19
C THR A 480 17.41 9.02 -1.94
N ALA A 481 17.56 9.19 -3.24
CA ALA A 481 18.48 8.40 -4.05
C ALA A 481 19.96 8.67 -3.74
N ASP A 482 20.37 9.92 -3.49
CA ASP A 482 21.73 10.24 -3.05
C ASP A 482 22.01 9.64 -1.65
N ILE A 483 21.03 9.64 -0.74
CA ILE A 483 21.14 8.95 0.56
C ILE A 483 21.41 7.45 0.38
N LEU A 484 20.61 6.78 -0.46
CA LEU A 484 20.78 5.34 -0.70
C LEU A 484 22.10 5.05 -1.43
N LEU A 485 22.50 5.87 -2.40
CA LEU A 485 23.80 5.74 -3.07
C LEU A 485 24.98 5.91 -2.11
N LEU A 486 24.93 6.88 -1.20
CA LEU A 486 25.95 7.05 -0.16
C LEU A 486 26.09 5.76 0.67
N LYS A 487 24.97 5.14 1.01
CA LYS A 487 24.94 3.87 1.76
C LYS A 487 25.48 2.69 0.95
N ILE A 488 25.12 2.61 -0.33
CA ILE A 488 25.63 1.57 -1.26
C ILE A 488 27.15 1.67 -1.43
N ILE A 489 27.65 2.88 -1.68
CA ILE A 489 29.07 3.16 -1.91
C ILE A 489 29.88 2.93 -0.62
N GLN A 490 29.32 3.28 0.53
CA GLN A 490 29.95 3.10 1.84
C GLN A 490 29.01 2.29 2.75
N PRO A 491 29.03 0.94 2.71
CA PRO A 491 28.11 0.11 3.49
C PRO A 491 28.19 0.33 5.00
N GLY A 492 29.36 0.72 5.52
CA GLY A 492 29.56 1.07 6.94
C GLY A 492 29.04 2.47 7.33
N LEU A 493 28.46 3.24 6.42
CA LEU A 493 27.99 4.60 6.67
C LEU A 493 26.84 4.60 7.68
N SER A 494 27.00 5.37 8.75
CA SER A 494 25.95 5.56 9.77
C SER A 494 24.87 6.52 9.28
N ALA A 495 23.63 6.31 9.74
CA ALA A 495 22.55 7.26 9.52
C ALA A 495 22.87 8.64 10.11
N GLU A 496 23.74 8.73 11.13
CA GLU A 496 24.16 9.99 11.76
C GLU A 496 25.17 10.80 10.93
N ASP A 497 25.68 10.27 9.82
CA ASP A 497 26.63 10.98 8.95
C ASP A 497 26.07 12.33 8.48
N SER A 498 26.90 13.37 8.51
CA SER A 498 26.50 14.74 8.21
C SER A 498 25.97 14.91 6.78
N ARG A 499 26.47 14.12 5.81
CA ARG A 499 25.99 14.12 4.44
C ARG A 499 24.58 13.56 4.36
N VAL A 500 24.33 12.44 5.06
CA VAL A 500 22.99 11.81 5.14
C VAL A 500 22.02 12.77 5.82
N GLN A 501 22.37 13.30 7.00
CA GLN A 501 21.51 14.21 7.74
C GLN A 501 21.27 15.54 7.01
N GLY A 502 22.24 16.02 6.23
CA GLY A 502 22.07 17.17 5.34
C GLY A 502 20.95 16.95 4.31
N ARG A 503 20.90 15.76 3.69
CA ARG A 503 19.84 15.37 2.76
C ARG A 503 18.50 15.16 3.46
N VAL A 504 18.50 14.51 4.63
CA VAL A 504 17.28 14.32 5.44
C VAL A 504 16.64 15.67 5.78
N LYS A 505 17.43 16.67 6.20
CA LYS A 505 16.92 18.01 6.51
C LYS A 505 16.26 18.67 5.29
N GLN A 506 16.87 18.55 4.11
CA GLN A 506 16.29 19.06 2.86
C GLN A 506 14.98 18.36 2.51
N VAL A 507 14.94 17.03 2.63
CA VAL A 507 13.71 16.25 2.41
C VAL A 507 12.60 16.67 3.37
N LEU A 508 12.88 16.75 4.68
CA LEU A 508 11.89 17.16 5.67
C LEU A 508 11.39 18.59 5.42
N SER A 509 12.26 19.50 4.98
CA SER A 509 11.87 20.85 4.56
C SER A 509 10.93 20.82 3.36
N ASN A 510 11.23 20.03 2.33
CA ASN A 510 10.38 19.88 1.14
C ASN A 510 8.99 19.33 1.53
N LEU A 511 8.94 18.38 2.47
CA LEU A 511 7.70 17.78 2.97
C LEU A 511 6.88 18.70 3.89
N GLN A 512 7.41 19.82 4.38
CA GLN A 512 6.65 20.78 5.19
C GLN A 512 5.63 21.59 4.38
N SER A 513 5.80 21.66 3.06
CA SER A 513 4.84 22.29 2.14
C SER A 513 3.46 21.59 2.16
N ASP A 514 2.39 22.36 1.90
CA ASP A 514 0.99 21.95 2.10
C ASP A 514 0.59 20.73 1.25
N VAL A 515 -0.16 19.82 1.90
CA VAL A 515 -0.49 18.45 1.47
C VAL A 515 -1.66 18.40 0.48
N ASN A 516 -2.04 19.55 -0.08
CA ASN A 516 -3.28 19.68 -0.88
C ASN A 516 -3.00 19.87 -2.39
N GLY A 517 -1.73 19.81 -2.81
CA GLY A 517 -1.26 19.92 -4.20
C GLY A 517 -1.48 18.68 -5.09
N LEU A 518 -1.20 18.82 -6.38
CA LEU A 518 -1.51 17.87 -7.46
C LEU A 518 -0.79 16.50 -7.35
N PHE A 519 0.23 16.40 -6.48
CA PHE A 519 1.22 15.31 -6.52
C PHE A 519 1.16 14.32 -5.36
N TRP A 520 0.24 14.50 -4.40
CA TRP A 520 0.13 13.72 -3.15
C TRP A 520 -0.49 12.30 -3.33
N ASN A 521 0.10 11.47 -4.21
CA ASN A 521 -0.36 10.10 -4.58
C ASN A 521 0.66 8.99 -4.18
N GLN A 522 0.59 7.81 -4.84
CA GLN A 522 1.44 6.62 -4.68
C GLN A 522 2.97 6.84 -4.78
N HIS A 523 3.41 7.97 -5.34
CA HIS A 523 4.82 8.25 -5.64
C HIS A 523 5.71 8.43 -4.41
N TYR A 524 5.19 8.45 -3.18
CA TYR A 524 6.02 8.74 -2.00
C TYR A 524 6.56 7.50 -1.28
N SER A 525 6.08 6.32 -1.65
CA SER A 525 6.41 5.07 -0.96
C SER A 525 7.92 4.81 -0.88
N TRP A 526 8.61 4.98 -2.01
CA TRP A 526 10.06 4.75 -2.12
C TRP A 526 10.88 5.77 -1.31
N PRO A 527 10.71 7.10 -1.46
CA PRO A 527 11.40 8.08 -0.62
C PRO A 527 11.15 7.91 0.88
N PHE A 528 9.90 7.64 1.28
CA PHE A 528 9.53 7.54 2.69
C PHE A 528 10.15 6.31 3.37
N ALA A 529 10.24 5.17 2.66
CA ALA A 529 10.89 3.97 3.17
C ALA A 529 12.37 4.23 3.51
N ILE A 530 13.09 4.93 2.63
CA ILE A 530 14.50 5.29 2.84
C ILE A 530 14.65 6.31 3.96
N ILE A 531 13.83 7.37 3.97
CA ILE A 531 13.93 8.43 4.97
C ILE A 531 13.54 7.93 6.37
N GLY A 532 12.54 7.04 6.49
CA GLY A 532 12.19 6.39 7.75
C GLY A 532 13.37 5.66 8.40
N CYS A 533 14.29 5.12 7.59
CA CYS A 533 15.50 4.45 8.08
C CYS A 533 16.63 5.40 8.50
N THR A 534 16.52 6.71 8.21
CA THR A 534 17.61 7.68 8.43
C THR A 534 17.29 8.80 9.41
N VAL A 535 16.00 9.05 9.68
CA VAL A 535 15.59 10.05 10.70
C VAL A 535 16.11 9.69 12.08
N GLN A 536 16.53 10.71 12.84
CA GLN A 536 17.20 10.53 14.14
C GLN A 536 16.25 10.79 15.30
N ARG A 537 15.24 11.64 15.11
CA ARG A 537 14.31 12.02 16.17
C ARG A 537 12.99 11.29 16.01
N GLU A 538 12.43 10.84 17.13
CA GLU A 538 11.08 10.26 17.17
C GLU A 538 10.04 11.20 16.53
N THR A 539 10.17 12.52 16.73
CA THR A 539 9.27 13.51 16.13
C THR A 539 9.33 13.55 14.61
N GLU A 540 10.49 13.27 14.01
CA GLU A 540 10.65 13.21 12.56
C GLU A 540 9.97 11.96 12.00
N MET A 541 10.14 10.81 12.66
CA MET A 541 9.42 9.57 12.29
C MET A 541 7.90 9.74 12.38
N LEU A 542 7.41 10.33 13.48
CA LEU A 542 5.99 10.62 13.67
C LEU A 542 5.46 11.61 12.63
N PHE A 543 6.28 12.58 12.20
CA PHE A 543 5.93 13.47 11.11
C PHE A 543 5.73 12.69 9.79
N LEU A 544 6.66 11.80 9.42
CA LEU A 544 6.52 10.95 8.23
C LEU A 544 5.27 10.07 8.29
N LEU A 545 5.00 9.44 9.44
CA LEU A 545 3.80 8.63 9.65
C LEU A 545 2.52 9.45 9.50
N GLY A 546 2.47 10.65 10.07
CA GLY A 546 1.33 11.56 9.91
C GLY A 546 1.12 11.99 8.46
N ARG A 547 2.21 12.19 7.69
CA ARG A 547 2.13 12.46 6.25
C ARG A 547 1.58 11.28 5.47
N LEU A 548 2.06 10.06 5.74
CA LEU A 548 1.55 8.84 5.09
C LEU A 548 0.08 8.58 5.44
N GLU A 549 -0.36 8.86 6.67
CA GLU A 549 -1.77 8.76 7.04
C GLU A 549 -2.63 9.71 6.20
N LYS A 550 -2.25 10.99 6.11
CA LYS A 550 -2.99 11.96 5.29
C LYS A 550 -2.97 11.59 3.80
N LEU A 551 -1.86 11.04 3.31
CA LEU A 551 -1.77 10.52 1.94
C LEU A 551 -2.71 9.33 1.72
N TRP A 552 -2.79 8.41 2.68
CA TRP A 552 -3.71 7.28 2.61
C TRP A 552 -5.17 7.74 2.65
N GLU A 553 -5.53 8.63 3.59
CA GLU A 553 -6.87 9.21 3.73
C GLU A 553 -7.34 9.93 2.47
N ASN A 554 -6.43 10.54 1.71
CA ASN A 554 -6.76 11.29 0.50
C ASN A 554 -6.74 10.44 -0.78
N SER A 555 -5.84 9.46 -0.86
CA SER A 555 -5.53 8.77 -2.13
C SER A 555 -5.99 7.32 -2.17
N HIS A 556 -6.21 6.69 -1.01
CA HIS A 556 -6.66 5.30 -0.90
C HIS A 556 -5.78 4.26 -1.63
N TRP A 557 -4.49 4.57 -1.84
CA TRP A 557 -3.53 3.67 -2.48
C TRP A 557 -2.97 2.60 -1.56
N GLY A 558 -3.07 1.34 -1.98
CA GLY A 558 -2.49 0.20 -1.27
C GLY A 558 -0.99 0.35 -0.96
N ASP A 559 -0.21 0.90 -1.89
CA ASP A 559 1.23 1.16 -1.69
C ASP A 559 1.51 2.12 -0.52
N ILE A 560 0.68 3.15 -0.36
CA ILE A 560 0.81 4.11 0.74
C ILE A 560 0.45 3.43 2.06
N LYS A 561 -0.61 2.63 2.10
CA LYS A 561 -0.99 1.86 3.29
C LYS A 561 0.10 0.87 3.70
N ARG A 562 0.67 0.14 2.73
CA ARG A 562 1.79 -0.78 2.97
C ARG A 562 3.02 -0.03 3.50
N THR A 563 3.39 1.08 2.88
CA THR A 563 4.53 1.91 3.35
C THR A 563 4.28 2.47 4.75
N ARG A 564 3.05 2.90 5.05
CA ARG A 564 2.67 3.36 6.39
C ARG A 564 2.81 2.25 7.42
N ASN A 565 2.27 1.06 7.13
CA ASN A 565 2.36 -0.07 8.04
C ASN A 565 3.82 -0.47 8.26
N LEU A 566 4.62 -0.49 7.20
CA LEU A 566 6.07 -0.71 7.26
C LEU A 566 6.77 0.30 8.18
N LEU A 567 6.54 1.61 7.98
CA LEU A 567 7.13 2.65 8.83
C LEU A 567 6.62 2.58 10.27
N LYS A 568 5.38 2.15 10.49
CA LYS A 568 4.81 1.98 11.83
C LYS A 568 5.49 0.85 12.57
N ASN A 569 5.67 -0.30 11.90
CA ASN A 569 6.39 -1.44 12.47
C ASN A 569 7.86 -1.09 12.73
N LEU A 570 8.51 -0.39 11.81
CA LEU A 570 9.85 0.15 11.99
C LEU A 570 9.93 1.13 13.18
N TYR A 571 8.94 2.00 13.35
CA TYR A 571 8.89 2.93 14.47
C TYR A 571 8.81 2.21 15.82
N GLU A 572 7.93 1.20 15.95
CA GLU A 572 7.79 0.44 17.19
C GLU A 572 9.06 -0.36 17.50
N ASP A 573 9.67 -1.01 16.51
CA ASP A 573 10.94 -1.73 16.68
C ASP A 573 12.07 -0.79 17.13
N ARG A 574 12.25 0.35 16.44
CA ARG A 574 13.26 1.35 16.82
C ARG A 574 13.05 1.91 18.22
N LYS A 575 11.79 2.06 18.64
CA LYS A 575 11.43 2.57 19.97
C LYS A 575 11.73 1.55 21.06
N GLN A 576 11.38 0.28 20.85
CA GLN A 576 11.70 -0.82 21.75
C GLN A 576 13.21 -0.98 21.93
N ASN A 577 13.97 -0.75 20.86
CA ASN A 577 15.42 -0.84 20.85
C ASN A 577 16.17 0.47 21.21
N ALA A 578 15.45 1.53 21.60
CA ALA A 578 15.99 2.83 21.98
C ALA A 578 16.92 3.47 20.90
N GLN A 579 16.55 3.34 19.62
CA GLN A 579 17.33 3.79 18.46
C GLN A 579 16.99 5.21 17.99
N PHE A 580 16.32 6.01 18.82
CA PHE A 580 16.11 7.44 18.57
C PHE A 580 17.07 8.28 19.42
N ALA A 581 17.46 9.45 18.94
CA ALA A 581 18.43 10.32 19.59
C ALA A 581 18.08 10.67 21.06
N SER A 582 16.78 10.73 21.39
CA SER A 582 16.28 10.97 22.75
C SER A 582 16.44 9.80 23.71
N LEU A 583 16.80 8.61 23.23
CA LEU A 583 16.91 7.37 23.99
C LEU A 583 18.33 6.75 23.91
N LYS A 584 19.33 7.49 23.42
CA LYS A 584 20.68 6.97 23.16
C LYS A 584 21.31 6.22 24.34
N ASP A 585 21.02 6.65 25.57
CA ASP A 585 21.56 6.05 26.79
C ASP A 585 20.99 4.64 27.10
N LEU A 586 19.90 4.25 26.45
CA LEU A 586 19.19 2.98 26.65
C LEU A 586 19.38 2.00 25.47
N ARG A 587 20.28 2.30 24.53
CA ARG A 587 20.41 1.57 23.27
C ARG A 587 20.79 0.11 23.49
N SER A 588 20.00 -0.80 22.93
CA SER A 588 20.32 -2.23 22.91
C SER A 588 21.57 -2.49 22.05
N LYS A 589 22.54 -3.25 22.57
CA LYS A 589 23.79 -3.58 21.86
C LYS A 589 23.60 -4.47 20.63
N ASN A 590 22.48 -5.19 20.55
CA ASN A 590 22.21 -6.16 19.47
C ASN A 590 21.18 -5.67 18.44
N ALA A 591 20.70 -4.44 18.56
CA ALA A 591 19.65 -3.93 17.67
C ALA A 591 20.20 -3.58 16.28
N GLN A 592 19.60 -4.15 15.24
CA GLN A 592 19.99 -3.92 13.85
C GLN A 592 19.73 -2.46 13.45
N ASP A 593 20.72 -1.80 12.83
CA ASP A 593 20.55 -0.43 12.35
C ASP A 593 19.58 -0.43 11.14
N PRO A 594 18.45 0.31 11.21
CA PRO A 594 17.51 0.43 10.10
C PRO A 594 18.15 0.86 8.79
N PHE A 595 19.21 1.67 8.83
CA PHE A 595 19.87 2.13 7.62
C PHE A 595 20.65 1.02 6.91
N ASN A 596 21.13 0.01 7.65
CA ASN A 596 21.76 -1.18 7.07
C ASN A 596 20.74 -2.05 6.33
N LEU A 597 19.48 -2.08 6.79
CA LEU A 597 18.43 -2.90 6.19
C LEU A 597 18.11 -2.50 4.74
N LEU A 598 18.40 -1.26 4.36
CA LEU A 598 18.23 -0.79 2.98
C LEU A 598 19.08 -1.57 1.96
N LEU A 599 20.15 -2.24 2.42
CA LEU A 599 21.06 -3.02 1.59
C LEU A 599 20.75 -4.53 1.59
N ASN A 600 19.78 -4.97 2.39
CA ASN A 600 19.42 -6.39 2.44
C ASN A 600 18.79 -6.84 1.12
N SER A 601 18.99 -8.12 0.75
CA SER A 601 18.36 -8.73 -0.43
C SER A 601 16.83 -8.64 -0.39
N ASP A 602 16.27 -8.81 0.81
CA ASP A 602 14.82 -8.76 1.08
C ASP A 602 14.36 -7.35 1.50
N GLY A 603 15.27 -6.36 1.52
CA GLY A 603 14.99 -4.98 1.91
C GLY A 603 14.32 -4.83 3.27
N LEU A 604 13.25 -4.03 3.33
CA LEU A 604 12.45 -3.77 4.54
C LEU A 604 11.23 -4.71 4.66
N THR A 605 11.19 -5.82 3.93
CA THR A 605 10.03 -6.74 3.94
C THR A 605 9.77 -7.37 5.31
N ILE A 606 10.79 -7.46 6.17
CA ILE A 606 10.65 -7.89 7.58
C ILE A 606 9.61 -7.06 8.36
N PHE A 607 9.38 -5.81 7.95
CA PHE A 607 8.40 -4.92 8.58
C PHE A 607 7.07 -4.85 7.82
N SER A 608 6.90 -5.63 6.75
CA SER A 608 5.70 -5.62 5.89
C SER A 608 4.62 -6.61 6.32
N ALA A 609 4.95 -7.57 7.20
CA ALA A 609 4.03 -8.56 7.75
C ALA A 609 3.59 -8.15 9.17
N GLY A 610 2.52 -7.37 9.27
CA GLY A 610 1.91 -6.98 10.55
C GLY A 610 0.45 -6.57 10.38
#